data_AF-A0A936YCM5-F1
#
_entry.id   AF-A0A936YCM5-F1
#
_cell.length_a   1.000
_cell.length_b   1.000
_cell.length_c   1.000
_cell.angle_alpha   90.00
_cell.angle_beta   90.00
_cell.angle_gamma   90.00
#
_symmetry.space_group_name_H-M   'P 1'
#
loop_
_entity.id
_entity.type
_entity.pdbx_description
1 polymer ?
#
loop_
_entity_poly.entity_id
_entity_poly.type
_entity_poly.pdbx_seq_one_letter_code
_entity_poly.pdbx_strand_id
1 'polypeptide(L)'
;MILADGARHNFIKPRQLKQIEGSADSIYFSMIGMNRGHKHFYHFFEYYFQALFYFLHHVYNDSQQLVIVTRDELGAVQKELYAAIHKRYPRITFMAISSDQALYCPHAYVWENETVGKKGVFISAAYMAFLNEILLDYYQTPTLTTLPKRIYLSRKHTKLRHILNEDELMPHLIRHGFEVVAPEQMSFKEQFSLFHHAEMIVAIHGAALTNLMFCKPGTNVLELASAGYGSNDFLWMSAVRKLNHDILIGDQEIKHQHFRLDAESFRERLDRFVLHETVSNSNT
;
A
#
# COMPACT_ATOMS: atom_id res chain seq x y z
N MET A 1 -10.98 25.56 11.23
CA MET A 1 -9.93 25.25 12.23
C MET A 1 -9.62 23.76 12.13
N ILE A 2 -8.39 23.39 11.80
CA ILE A 2 -7.93 22.00 11.74
C ILE A 2 -7.11 21.71 13.00
N LEU A 3 -7.39 20.59 13.68
CA LEU A 3 -6.73 20.17 14.91
C LEU A 3 -5.97 18.85 14.69
N ALA A 4 -4.72 18.78 15.16
CA ALA A 4 -3.98 17.53 15.25
C ALA A 4 -4.49 16.67 16.41
N ASP A 5 -5.26 15.61 16.11
CA ASP A 5 -5.82 14.73 17.14
C ASP A 5 -4.69 14.01 17.89
N GLY A 6 -4.44 14.40 19.14
CA GLY A 6 -3.50 13.74 20.04
C GLY A 6 -3.98 12.32 20.36
N ALA A 7 -3.04 11.38 20.44
CA ALA A 7 -3.31 9.97 20.70
C ALA A 7 -4.41 9.76 21.76
N ARG A 8 -5.50 9.08 21.35
CA ARG A 8 -6.51 8.39 22.18
C ARG A 8 -6.71 9.00 23.58
N HIS A 9 -7.75 9.84 23.71
CA HIS A 9 -8.41 10.27 24.97
C HIS A 9 -8.03 11.61 25.61
N ASN A 10 -7.29 12.51 24.96
CA ASN A 10 -7.13 13.87 25.48
C ASN A 10 -7.42 14.92 24.40
N PHE A 11 -8.67 15.39 24.34
CA PHE A 11 -9.03 16.59 23.60
C PHE A 11 -8.37 17.80 24.29
N ILE A 12 -7.22 18.28 23.76
CA ILE A 12 -6.67 19.57 24.18
C ILE A 12 -7.72 20.63 23.85
N LYS A 13 -8.08 21.46 24.84
CA LYS A 13 -9.07 22.52 24.63
C LYS A 13 -8.55 23.46 23.54
N PRO A 14 -9.35 23.84 22.52
CA PRO A 14 -8.88 24.66 21.40
C PRO A 14 -8.16 25.96 21.78
N ARG A 15 -8.49 26.54 22.94
CA ARG A 15 -7.85 27.77 23.48
C ARG A 15 -6.41 27.60 23.97
N GLN A 16 -5.95 26.37 24.16
CA GLN A 16 -4.60 26.07 24.65
C GLN A 16 -3.64 25.72 23.50
N LEU A 17 -4.12 25.70 22.26
CA LEU A 17 -3.32 25.37 21.09
C LEU A 17 -2.65 26.62 20.52
N LYS A 18 -1.41 26.45 20.05
CA LYS A 18 -0.68 27.48 19.32
C LYS A 18 -1.36 27.69 17.95
N GLN A 19 -1.82 28.91 17.71
CA GLN A 19 -2.51 29.26 16.48
C GLN A 19 -1.53 29.46 15.32
N ILE A 20 -1.87 28.91 14.17
CA ILE A 20 -1.20 29.14 12.89
C ILE A 20 -2.24 29.71 11.93
N GLU A 21 -1.93 30.81 11.29
CA GLU A 21 -2.78 31.42 10.26
C GLU A 21 -2.39 30.92 8.88
N GLY A 22 -3.38 30.41 8.16
CA GLY A 22 -3.26 30.06 6.75
C GLY A 22 -3.44 31.28 5.87
N SER A 23 -2.78 31.28 4.71
CA SER A 23 -3.05 32.22 3.61
C SER A 23 -4.53 32.15 3.18
N ALA A 24 -5.11 33.33 2.91
CA ALA A 24 -6.47 33.47 2.39
C ALA A 24 -6.60 33.04 0.92
N ASP A 25 -5.50 33.06 0.17
CA ASP A 25 -5.47 32.72 -1.26
C ASP A 25 -5.28 31.21 -1.50
N SER A 26 -5.14 30.42 -0.43
CA SER A 26 -4.93 28.97 -0.49
C SER A 26 -6.17 28.22 -0.03
N ILE A 27 -6.37 27.04 -0.61
CA ILE A 27 -7.30 26.03 -0.10
C ILE A 27 -6.52 24.95 0.65
N TYR A 28 -7.15 24.35 1.66
CA TYR A 28 -6.51 23.39 2.55
C TYR A 28 -7.19 22.02 2.44
N PHE A 29 -6.41 20.94 2.42
CA PHE A 29 -6.94 19.58 2.52
C PHE A 29 -6.34 18.87 3.73
N SER A 30 -7.18 18.43 4.66
CA SER A 30 -6.73 17.81 5.91
C SER A 30 -6.46 16.31 5.76
N MET A 31 -5.21 15.91 5.99
CA MET A 31 -4.77 14.52 6.08
C MET A 31 -4.54 14.07 7.54
N ILE A 32 -5.03 14.82 8.53
CA ILE A 32 -4.66 14.58 9.95
C ILE A 32 -5.50 13.50 10.65
N GLY A 33 -6.72 13.22 10.18
CA GLY A 33 -7.69 12.28 10.76
C GLY A 33 -7.30 10.78 10.69
N MET A 34 -6.01 10.46 10.58
CA MET A 34 -5.51 9.10 10.40
C MET A 34 -5.40 8.28 11.70
N ASN A 35 -6.52 8.03 12.38
CA ASN A 35 -6.56 7.36 13.70
C ASN A 35 -5.89 5.96 13.75
N ARG A 36 -5.83 5.22 12.64
CA ARG A 36 -5.22 3.86 12.60
C ARG A 36 -4.20 3.62 11.49
N GLY A 37 -4.02 4.54 10.53
CA GLY A 37 -3.20 4.26 9.34
C GLY A 37 -2.04 5.20 9.04
N HIS A 38 -1.75 6.21 9.88
CA HIS A 38 -0.65 7.13 9.57
C HIS A 38 0.73 6.46 9.45
N LYS A 39 0.96 5.32 10.13
CA LYS A 39 2.21 4.54 10.04
C LYS A 39 2.02 3.18 9.34
N HIS A 40 0.79 2.74 9.06
CA HIS A 40 0.53 1.43 8.47
C HIS A 40 0.36 1.53 6.95
N PHE A 41 1.28 0.88 6.22
CA PHE A 41 1.36 0.89 4.77
C PHE A 41 0.02 0.60 4.06
N TYR A 42 -0.61 -0.52 4.41
CA TYR A 42 -1.90 -0.94 3.86
C TYR A 42 -3.00 0.10 4.09
N HIS A 43 -3.23 0.48 5.35
CA HIS A 43 -4.29 1.43 5.72
C HIS A 43 -4.08 2.81 5.11
N PHE A 44 -2.83 3.26 4.92
CA PHE A 44 -2.55 4.52 4.26
C PHE A 44 -3.08 4.53 2.82
N PHE A 45 -2.73 3.52 2.02
CA PHE A 45 -3.19 3.43 0.64
C PHE A 45 -4.66 3.03 0.52
N GLU A 46 -5.19 2.23 1.43
CA GLU A 46 -6.57 1.78 1.34
C GLU A 46 -7.56 2.85 1.80
N TYR A 47 -7.29 3.58 2.89
CA TYR A 47 -8.29 4.47 3.49
C TYR A 47 -8.00 5.95 3.35
N TYR A 48 -6.73 6.36 3.35
CA TYR A 48 -6.38 7.77 3.52
C TYR A 48 -5.97 8.42 2.21
N PHE A 49 -5.12 7.76 1.43
CA PHE A 49 -4.66 8.32 0.16
C PHE A 49 -5.78 8.34 -0.90
N GLN A 50 -6.77 7.45 -0.81
CA GLN A 50 -7.96 7.49 -1.67
C GLN A 50 -8.72 8.81 -1.59
N ALA A 51 -8.88 9.36 -0.39
CA ALA A 51 -9.54 10.65 -0.18
C ALA A 51 -8.81 11.78 -0.89
N LEU A 52 -7.48 11.81 -0.74
CA LEU A 52 -6.64 12.80 -1.42
C LEU A 52 -6.71 12.60 -2.94
N PHE A 53 -6.60 11.37 -3.44
CA PHE A 53 -6.75 11.08 -4.87
C PHE A 53 -8.08 11.60 -5.41
N TYR A 54 -9.20 11.29 -4.76
CA TYR A 54 -10.52 11.73 -5.17
C TYR A 54 -10.60 13.25 -5.23
N PHE A 55 -10.12 13.93 -4.19
CA PHE A 55 -10.07 15.38 -4.15
C PHE A 55 -9.25 15.94 -5.31
N LEU A 56 -8.04 15.42 -5.55
CA LEU A 56 -7.17 15.88 -6.63
C LEU A 56 -7.76 15.68 -8.03
N HIS A 57 -8.57 14.63 -8.24
CA HIS A 57 -9.12 14.30 -9.57
C HIS A 57 -10.50 14.91 -9.84
N HIS A 58 -11.29 15.16 -8.80
CA HIS A 58 -12.71 15.51 -8.98
C HIS A 58 -13.10 16.86 -8.38
N VAL A 59 -12.27 17.43 -7.49
CA VAL A 59 -12.61 18.66 -6.76
C VAL A 59 -11.57 19.76 -6.98
N TYR A 60 -10.30 19.41 -6.88
CA TYR A 60 -9.21 20.36 -7.04
C TYR A 60 -9.13 20.85 -8.47
N ASN A 61 -9.10 22.17 -8.63
CA ASN A 61 -8.73 22.83 -9.88
C ASN A 61 -7.47 23.65 -9.61
N ASP A 62 -6.50 23.57 -10.52
CA ASP A 62 -5.15 24.13 -10.36
C ASP A 62 -5.11 25.68 -10.39
N SER A 63 -6.25 26.35 -10.19
CA SER A 63 -6.35 27.81 -10.16
C SER A 63 -5.84 28.42 -8.85
N GLN A 64 -5.86 27.65 -7.76
CA GLN A 64 -5.42 28.09 -6.43
C GLN A 64 -4.32 27.18 -5.87
N GLN A 65 -3.48 27.75 -5.00
CA GLN A 65 -2.53 26.94 -4.23
C GLN A 65 -3.28 25.99 -3.30
N LEU A 66 -2.89 24.73 -3.30
CA LEU A 66 -3.38 23.72 -2.37
C LEU A 66 -2.35 23.47 -1.28
N VAL A 67 -2.77 23.53 -0.02
CA VAL A 67 -1.97 23.16 1.14
C VAL A 67 -2.53 21.88 1.75
N ILE A 68 -1.81 20.77 1.59
CA ILE A 68 -2.12 19.51 2.24
C ILE A 68 -1.60 19.57 3.67
N VAL A 69 -2.51 19.52 4.64
CA VAL A 69 -2.19 19.63 6.05
C VAL A 69 -1.98 18.23 6.63
N THR A 70 -0.82 18.02 7.23
CA THR A 70 -0.37 16.71 7.73
C THR A 70 0.03 16.81 9.20
N ARG A 71 0.27 15.66 9.83
CA ARG A 71 0.94 15.61 11.13
C ARG A 71 2.45 15.81 10.94
N ASP A 72 3.13 16.29 11.97
CA ASP A 72 4.60 16.39 12.03
C ASP A 72 5.32 15.04 11.84
N GLU A 73 4.78 13.97 12.40
CA GLU A 73 5.34 12.62 12.27
C GLU A 73 4.82 11.85 11.04
N LEU A 74 5.43 12.08 9.89
CA LEU A 74 5.20 11.28 8.68
C LEU A 74 6.12 10.07 8.56
N GLY A 75 5.56 8.93 8.14
CA GLY A 75 6.33 7.75 7.73
C GLY A 75 7.11 7.99 6.43
N ALA A 76 8.14 7.18 6.17
CA ALA A 76 9.00 7.31 4.99
C ALA A 76 8.20 7.28 3.67
N VAL A 77 7.28 6.33 3.54
CA VAL A 77 6.38 6.18 2.37
C VAL A 77 5.57 7.45 2.11
N GLN A 78 5.03 8.07 3.16
CA GLN A 78 4.24 9.30 3.03
C GLN A 78 5.11 10.47 2.57
N LYS A 79 6.30 10.62 3.16
CA LYS A 79 7.26 11.68 2.78
C LYS A 79 7.65 11.56 1.31
N GLU A 80 7.99 10.36 0.85
CA GLU A 80 8.37 10.11 -0.55
C GLU A 80 7.20 10.35 -1.50
N LEU A 81 6.00 9.88 -1.18
CA LEU A 81 4.81 10.08 -2.01
C LEU A 81 4.40 11.57 -2.09
N TYR A 82 4.47 12.29 -0.98
CA TYR A 82 4.19 13.73 -0.96
C TYR A 82 5.23 14.53 -1.74
N ALA A 83 6.50 14.16 -1.66
CA ALA A 83 7.53 14.72 -2.52
C ALA A 83 7.26 14.45 -4.01
N ALA A 84 6.82 13.24 -4.36
CA ALA A 84 6.40 12.90 -5.73
C ALA A 84 5.22 13.76 -6.22
N ILE A 85 4.21 13.97 -5.37
CA ILE A 85 3.07 14.83 -5.67
C ILE A 85 3.51 16.28 -5.87
N HIS A 86 4.34 16.83 -4.98
CA HIS A 86 4.83 18.20 -5.10
C HIS A 86 5.65 18.39 -6.39
N LYS A 87 6.51 17.43 -6.73
CA LYS A 87 7.30 17.46 -7.97
C LYS A 87 6.39 17.52 -9.20
N ARG A 88 5.31 16.73 -9.22
CA ARG A 88 4.36 16.65 -10.33
C ARG A 88 3.42 17.86 -10.41
N TYR A 89 3.05 18.40 -9.25
CA TYR A 89 2.09 19.50 -9.08
C TYR A 89 2.67 20.57 -8.15
N PRO A 90 3.48 21.51 -8.67
CA PRO A 90 4.19 22.49 -7.83
C PRO A 90 3.28 23.43 -7.01
N ARG A 91 2.02 23.60 -7.40
CA ARG A 91 1.00 24.36 -6.64
C ARG A 91 0.43 23.60 -5.44
N ILE A 92 0.74 22.31 -5.31
CA ILE A 92 0.41 21.49 -4.15
C ILE A 92 1.59 21.53 -3.19
N THR A 93 1.36 22.05 -1.99
CA THR A 93 2.35 22.18 -0.92
C THR A 93 1.89 21.43 0.32
N PHE A 94 2.82 21.15 1.23
CA PHE A 94 2.54 20.37 2.44
C PHE A 94 2.87 21.20 3.67
N MET A 95 1.97 21.20 4.64
CA MET A 95 2.15 21.86 5.93
C MET A 95 1.96 20.83 7.03
N ALA A 96 3.02 20.58 7.80
CA ALA A 96 2.93 19.77 9.00
C ALA A 96 2.47 20.64 10.18
N ILE A 97 1.54 20.13 10.98
CA ILE A 97 1.18 20.73 12.26
C ILE A 97 1.33 19.70 13.39
N SER A 98 1.83 20.14 14.53
CA SER A 98 2.02 19.32 15.73
C SER A 98 0.75 19.23 16.57
N SER A 99 0.69 18.30 17.51
CA SER A 99 -0.49 18.05 18.37
C SER A 99 -0.91 19.23 19.25
N ASP A 100 -0.02 20.19 19.47
CA ASP A 100 -0.24 21.42 20.24
C ASP A 100 -0.59 22.63 19.36
N GLN A 101 -0.81 22.44 18.05
CA GLN A 101 -1.12 23.51 17.10
C GLN A 101 -2.55 23.43 16.55
N ALA A 102 -3.10 24.58 16.19
CA ALA A 102 -4.37 24.73 15.49
C ALA A 102 -4.19 25.61 14.27
N LEU A 103 -4.56 25.10 13.09
CA LEU A 103 -4.54 25.87 11.85
C LEU A 103 -5.89 26.55 11.62
N TYR A 104 -5.86 27.88 11.52
CA TYR A 104 -6.97 28.72 11.11
C TYR A 104 -6.84 28.99 9.62
N CYS A 105 -7.86 28.61 8.86
CA CYS A 105 -7.90 28.75 7.41
C CYS A 105 -9.33 29.03 6.96
N PRO A 106 -9.53 29.86 5.94
CA PRO A 106 -10.87 30.24 5.48
C PRO A 106 -11.57 29.11 4.71
N HIS A 107 -10.81 28.29 3.97
CA HIS A 107 -11.35 27.23 3.12
C HIS A 107 -10.60 25.91 3.34
N ALA A 108 -11.26 24.93 3.98
CA ALA A 108 -10.68 23.61 4.24
C ALA A 108 -11.62 22.48 3.83
N TYR A 109 -11.06 21.48 3.18
CA TYR A 109 -11.68 20.20 2.90
C TYR A 109 -11.20 19.18 3.94
N VAL A 110 -12.14 18.46 4.53
CA VAL A 110 -11.88 17.39 5.50
C VAL A 110 -12.60 16.15 5.01
N TRP A 111 -11.89 15.02 5.04
CA TRP A 111 -12.47 13.73 4.69
C TRP A 111 -12.85 12.96 5.95
N GLU A 112 -14.14 12.72 6.13
CA GLU A 112 -14.68 11.97 7.27
C GLU A 112 -14.98 10.52 6.87
N ASN A 113 -14.10 9.61 7.30
CA ASN A 113 -14.18 8.19 6.97
C ASN A 113 -15.39 7.47 7.60
N GLU A 114 -16.14 8.10 8.52
CA GLU A 114 -17.30 7.46 9.16
C GLU A 114 -18.49 7.27 8.21
N THR A 115 -18.55 8.04 7.12
CA THR A 115 -19.67 7.99 6.15
C THR A 115 -19.55 6.86 5.13
N VAL A 116 -18.38 6.24 4.98
CA VAL A 116 -18.12 5.26 3.91
C VAL A 116 -18.27 3.80 4.37
N GLY A 117 -18.69 3.58 5.61
CA GLY A 117 -18.89 2.25 6.19
C GLY A 117 -17.57 1.54 6.53
N LYS A 118 -17.64 0.53 7.42
CA LYS A 118 -16.47 -0.26 7.86
C LYS A 118 -15.87 -1.17 6.77
N LYS A 119 -16.50 -1.25 5.60
CA LYS A 119 -16.01 -2.00 4.43
C LYS A 119 -15.49 -0.96 3.44
N GLY A 120 -14.17 -0.95 3.24
CA GLY A 120 -13.46 0.08 2.50
C GLY A 120 -14.01 0.37 1.11
N VAL A 121 -13.73 1.57 0.61
CA VAL A 121 -13.87 1.87 -0.81
C VAL A 121 -12.89 0.99 -1.56
N PHE A 122 -13.40 0.20 -2.50
CA PHE A 122 -12.59 -0.58 -3.40
C PHE A 122 -11.63 0.33 -4.17
N ILE A 123 -10.34 0.00 -4.11
CA ILE A 123 -9.30 0.75 -4.82
C ILE A 123 -9.58 0.67 -6.33
N SER A 124 -9.73 1.82 -6.98
CA SER A 124 -10.08 1.91 -8.40
C SER A 124 -8.87 1.76 -9.33
N ALA A 125 -9.12 1.40 -10.59
CA ALA A 125 -8.06 1.33 -11.61
C ALA A 125 -7.36 2.69 -11.81
N ALA A 126 -8.12 3.78 -11.86
CA ALA A 126 -7.60 5.14 -12.01
C ALA A 126 -6.69 5.53 -10.83
N TYR A 127 -7.07 5.15 -9.61
CA TYR A 127 -6.24 5.37 -8.42
C TYR A 127 -4.89 4.66 -8.50
N MET A 128 -4.88 3.38 -8.87
CA MET A 128 -3.62 2.63 -8.96
C MET A 128 -2.77 3.10 -10.15
N ALA A 129 -3.40 3.48 -11.26
CA ALA A 129 -2.71 4.07 -12.41
C ALA A 129 -2.00 5.36 -12.00
N PHE A 130 -2.71 6.30 -11.38
CA PHE A 130 -2.17 7.55 -10.87
C PHE A 130 -0.95 7.33 -9.95
N LEU A 131 -1.06 6.39 -9.01
CA LEU A 131 0.06 6.07 -8.11
C LEU A 131 1.27 5.48 -8.83
N ASN A 132 1.07 4.62 -9.83
CA ASN A 132 2.19 4.13 -10.62
C ASN A 132 2.83 5.23 -11.43
N GLU A 133 2.04 6.04 -12.13
CA GLU A 133 2.52 7.12 -12.99
C GLU A 133 3.37 8.12 -12.20
N ILE A 134 2.88 8.55 -11.03
CA ILE A 134 3.59 9.54 -10.23
C ILE A 134 4.89 8.99 -9.66
N LEU A 135 4.93 7.71 -9.26
CA LEU A 135 6.13 7.08 -8.73
C LEU A 135 7.14 6.73 -9.84
N LEU A 136 6.67 6.35 -11.03
CA LEU A 136 7.52 6.15 -12.21
C LEU A 136 8.25 7.45 -12.58
N ASP A 137 7.52 8.57 -12.67
CA ASP A 137 8.09 9.89 -12.93
C ASP A 137 9.03 10.36 -11.81
N TYR A 138 8.65 10.12 -10.56
CA TYR A 138 9.44 10.55 -9.41
C TYR A 138 10.77 9.82 -9.30
N TYR A 139 10.74 8.48 -9.32
CA TYR A 139 11.94 7.66 -9.15
C TYR A 139 12.78 7.53 -10.40
N GLN A 140 12.25 7.89 -11.58
CA GLN A 140 12.88 7.67 -12.88
C GLN A 140 13.35 6.21 -13.02
N THR A 141 12.52 5.28 -12.54
CA THR A 141 12.92 3.91 -12.25
C THR A 141 13.56 3.27 -13.49
N PRO A 142 14.88 3.02 -13.49
CA PRO A 142 15.53 2.36 -14.61
C PRO A 142 15.06 0.91 -14.68
N THR A 143 15.16 0.30 -15.85
CA THR A 143 15.05 -1.15 -16.01
C THR A 143 16.21 -1.79 -15.24
N LEU A 144 15.99 -2.15 -13.98
CA LEU A 144 17.02 -2.82 -13.17
C LEU A 144 17.01 -4.29 -13.55
N THR A 145 17.97 -4.69 -14.39
CA THR A 145 18.15 -6.10 -14.81
C THR A 145 18.61 -7.02 -13.67
N THR A 146 18.88 -6.48 -12.49
CA THR A 146 19.44 -7.19 -11.33
C THR A 146 18.42 -7.51 -10.24
N LEU A 147 17.16 -7.06 -10.35
CA LEU A 147 16.13 -7.39 -9.37
C LEU A 147 15.55 -8.78 -9.63
N PRO A 148 15.20 -9.55 -8.58
CA PRO A 148 14.54 -10.83 -8.77
C PRO A 148 13.18 -10.65 -9.42
N LYS A 149 12.92 -11.46 -10.43
CA LYS A 149 11.63 -11.53 -11.13
C LYS A 149 10.63 -12.44 -10.43
N ARG A 150 11.13 -13.42 -9.64
CA ARG A 150 10.32 -14.36 -8.88
C ARG A 150 10.62 -14.18 -7.40
N ILE A 151 9.63 -13.75 -6.63
CA ILE A 151 9.83 -13.40 -5.22
C ILE A 151 8.90 -14.17 -4.30
N TYR A 152 9.47 -14.64 -3.19
CA TYR A 152 8.73 -15.16 -2.05
C TYR A 152 8.76 -14.14 -0.92
N LEU A 153 7.59 -13.63 -0.52
CA LEU A 153 7.50 -12.64 0.55
C LEU A 153 7.53 -13.33 1.91
N SER A 154 8.69 -13.27 2.57
CA SER A 154 8.88 -13.83 3.89
C SER A 154 8.09 -13.05 4.95
N ARG A 155 7.65 -13.76 5.98
CA ARG A 155 7.07 -13.17 7.20
C ARG A 155 7.94 -13.37 8.44
N LYS A 156 9.20 -13.80 8.26
CA LYS A 156 10.14 -14.17 9.34
C LYS A 156 10.35 -13.07 10.37
N HIS A 157 10.27 -11.79 10.00
CA HIS A 157 10.42 -10.66 10.93
C HIS A 157 9.08 -10.13 11.49
N THR A 158 7.98 -10.84 11.26
CA THR A 158 6.65 -10.50 11.80
C THR A 158 6.23 -11.44 12.92
N LYS A 159 5.27 -11.04 13.75
CA LYS A 159 4.77 -11.86 14.87
C LYS A 159 3.59 -12.78 14.53
N LEU A 160 2.96 -12.59 13.37
CA LEU A 160 1.67 -13.20 13.03
C LEU A 160 1.72 -13.85 11.65
N ARG A 161 0.91 -14.89 11.45
CA ARG A 161 0.71 -15.58 10.17
C ARG A 161 2.02 -16.15 9.62
N HIS A 162 2.47 -17.25 10.23
CA HIS A 162 3.62 -18.03 9.79
C HIS A 162 3.11 -19.38 9.28
N ILE A 163 3.74 -19.90 8.24
CA ILE A 163 3.54 -21.29 7.80
C ILE A 163 4.46 -22.16 8.64
N LEU A 164 3.90 -23.04 9.48
CA LEU A 164 4.69 -23.83 10.43
C LEU A 164 5.60 -24.86 9.73
N ASN A 165 5.30 -25.21 8.48
CA ASN A 165 6.11 -26.07 7.63
C ASN A 165 6.72 -25.32 6.42
N GLU A 166 7.08 -24.05 6.58
CA GLU A 166 7.71 -23.25 5.52
C GLU A 166 8.96 -23.93 4.93
N ASP A 167 9.75 -24.63 5.75
CA ASP A 167 10.94 -25.37 5.32
C ASP A 167 10.64 -26.49 4.31
N GLU A 168 9.42 -27.04 4.30
CA GLU A 168 9.00 -28.05 3.31
C GLU A 168 8.75 -27.41 1.92
N LEU A 169 8.47 -26.11 1.87
CA LEU A 169 8.14 -25.37 0.65
C LEU A 169 9.39 -24.77 -0.01
N MET A 170 10.37 -24.37 0.81
CA MET A 170 11.57 -23.65 0.39
C MET A 170 12.37 -24.35 -0.72
N PRO A 171 12.65 -25.68 -0.69
CA PRO A 171 13.39 -26.35 -1.75
C PRO A 171 12.71 -26.24 -3.13
N HIS A 172 11.38 -26.21 -3.16
CA HIS A 172 10.62 -26.09 -4.41
C HIS A 172 10.67 -24.65 -4.94
N LEU A 173 10.47 -23.66 -4.06
CA LEU A 173 10.66 -22.24 -4.41
C LEU A 173 12.06 -21.98 -5.00
N ILE A 174 13.11 -22.46 -4.35
CA ILE A 174 14.49 -22.31 -4.80
C ILE A 174 14.70 -22.95 -6.18
N ARG A 175 14.14 -24.14 -6.42
CA ARG A 175 14.21 -24.84 -7.71
C ARG A 175 13.60 -24.02 -8.85
N HIS A 176 12.56 -23.24 -8.56
CA HIS A 176 11.91 -22.35 -9.53
C HIS A 176 12.53 -20.95 -9.60
N GLY A 177 13.66 -20.71 -8.93
CA GLY A 177 14.42 -19.46 -8.99
C GLY A 177 13.80 -18.32 -8.18
N PHE A 178 13.01 -18.65 -7.15
CA PHE A 178 12.48 -17.63 -6.24
C PHE A 178 13.55 -17.11 -5.29
N GLU A 179 13.56 -15.80 -5.11
CA GLU A 179 14.32 -15.14 -4.06
C GLU A 179 13.42 -14.78 -2.87
N VAL A 180 13.93 -14.99 -1.65
CA VAL A 180 13.22 -14.67 -0.41
C VAL A 180 13.42 -13.19 -0.10
N VAL A 181 12.32 -12.45 0.05
CA VAL A 181 12.34 -11.01 0.29
C VAL A 181 11.53 -10.66 1.53
N ALA A 182 12.03 -9.70 2.31
CA ALA A 182 11.35 -9.08 3.45
C ALA A 182 11.09 -7.59 3.17
N PRO A 183 9.93 -7.21 2.59
CA PRO A 183 9.66 -5.83 2.18
C PRO A 183 9.78 -4.78 3.30
N GLU A 184 9.53 -5.17 4.55
CA GLU A 184 9.67 -4.29 5.73
C GLU A 184 11.10 -3.83 6.00
N GLN A 185 12.10 -4.47 5.39
CA GLN A 185 13.51 -4.09 5.46
C GLN A 185 13.94 -3.22 4.27
N MET A 186 13.06 -3.00 3.30
CA MET A 186 13.33 -2.26 2.07
C MET A 186 12.78 -0.83 2.15
N SER A 187 13.48 0.11 1.54
CA SER A 187 12.97 1.46 1.28
C SER A 187 11.74 1.40 0.36
N PHE A 188 10.95 2.48 0.34
CA PHE A 188 9.75 2.51 -0.51
C PHE A 188 10.10 2.44 -2.00
N LYS A 189 11.16 3.11 -2.42
CA LYS A 189 11.70 3.01 -3.78
C LYS A 189 12.10 1.57 -4.16
N GLU A 190 12.76 0.85 -3.27
CA GLU A 190 13.16 -0.55 -3.52
C GLU A 190 11.94 -1.47 -3.62
N GLN A 191 10.95 -1.31 -2.72
CA GLN A 191 9.69 -2.07 -2.81
C GLN A 191 8.97 -1.77 -4.13
N PHE A 192 8.82 -0.49 -4.49
CA PHE A 192 8.20 -0.09 -5.74
C PHE A 192 8.91 -0.74 -6.94
N SER A 193 10.24 -0.63 -6.99
CA SER A 193 11.05 -1.17 -8.09
C SER A 193 10.93 -2.69 -8.18
N LEU A 194 10.95 -3.39 -7.04
CA LEU A 194 10.85 -4.85 -7.00
C LEU A 194 9.50 -5.34 -7.54
N PHE A 195 8.39 -4.83 -6.98
CA PHE A 195 7.06 -5.28 -7.38
C PHE A 195 6.72 -4.84 -8.81
N HIS A 196 7.24 -3.70 -9.29
CA HIS A 196 7.06 -3.25 -10.67
C HIS A 196 7.72 -4.18 -11.71
N HIS A 197 8.77 -4.92 -11.31
CA HIS A 197 9.49 -5.86 -12.18
C HIS A 197 9.21 -7.33 -11.87
N ALA A 198 8.39 -7.63 -10.86
CA ALA A 198 8.03 -8.99 -10.50
C ALA A 198 7.16 -9.64 -11.59
N GLU A 199 7.55 -10.83 -12.01
CA GLU A 199 6.81 -11.71 -12.90
C GLU A 199 5.99 -12.71 -12.10
N MET A 200 6.51 -13.16 -10.94
CA MET A 200 5.80 -14.06 -10.04
C MET A 200 6.03 -13.71 -8.56
N ILE A 201 4.95 -13.73 -7.79
CA ILE A 201 4.94 -13.42 -6.36
C ILE A 201 4.26 -14.56 -5.62
N VAL A 202 4.95 -15.17 -4.66
CA VAL A 202 4.36 -16.10 -3.69
C VAL A 202 4.40 -15.41 -2.34
N ALA A 203 3.27 -15.34 -1.64
CA ALA A 203 3.21 -14.62 -0.37
C ALA A 203 2.14 -15.14 0.56
N ILE A 204 2.44 -15.17 1.85
CA ILE A 204 1.40 -15.32 2.87
C ILE A 204 0.56 -14.05 2.93
N HIS A 205 -0.76 -14.21 3.02
CA HIS A 205 -1.72 -13.12 3.13
C HIS A 205 -1.26 -12.04 4.16
N GLY A 206 -1.23 -10.78 3.72
CA GLY A 206 -1.07 -9.63 4.61
C GLY A 206 -0.57 -8.36 3.91
N ALA A 207 -0.38 -7.31 4.71
CA ALA A 207 -0.10 -5.94 4.25
C ALA A 207 1.05 -5.77 3.24
N ALA A 208 1.99 -6.70 3.14
CA ALA A 208 3.04 -6.67 2.10
C ALA A 208 2.44 -6.75 0.69
N LEU A 209 1.32 -7.46 0.52
CA LEU A 209 0.58 -7.57 -0.75
C LEU A 209 -0.10 -6.26 -1.18
N THR A 210 -0.10 -5.22 -0.35
CA THR A 210 -0.50 -3.87 -0.81
C THR A 210 0.34 -3.44 -2.02
N ASN A 211 1.61 -3.87 -2.09
CA ASN A 211 2.50 -3.56 -3.21
C ASN A 211 2.05 -4.16 -4.56
N LEU A 212 1.07 -5.08 -4.60
CA LEU A 212 0.50 -5.60 -5.85
C LEU A 212 -0.06 -4.48 -6.75
N MET A 213 -0.46 -3.35 -6.16
CA MET A 213 -0.87 -2.15 -6.91
C MET A 213 0.21 -1.63 -7.87
N PHE A 214 1.48 -1.98 -7.66
CA PHE A 214 2.62 -1.55 -8.48
C PHE A 214 3.02 -2.57 -9.56
N CYS A 215 2.47 -3.79 -9.50
CA CYS A 215 2.77 -4.86 -10.45
C CYS A 215 2.25 -4.53 -11.86
N LYS A 216 2.93 -5.07 -12.87
CA LYS A 216 2.48 -4.97 -14.26
C LYS A 216 1.33 -5.95 -14.53
N PRO A 217 0.42 -5.65 -15.46
CA PRO A 217 -0.57 -6.62 -15.91
C PRO A 217 0.08 -7.94 -16.30
N GLY A 218 -0.55 -9.06 -15.93
CA GLY A 218 -0.03 -10.40 -16.18
C GLY A 218 0.95 -10.95 -15.13
N THR A 219 1.39 -10.17 -14.14
CA THR A 219 2.16 -10.72 -13.00
C THR A 219 1.35 -11.84 -12.33
N ASN A 220 2.03 -12.95 -12.06
CA ASN A 220 1.49 -14.12 -11.40
C ASN A 220 1.56 -13.96 -9.88
N VAL A 221 0.46 -14.22 -9.18
CA VAL A 221 0.38 -14.10 -7.71
C VAL A 221 -0.22 -15.40 -7.15
N LEU A 222 0.56 -16.10 -6.33
CA LEU A 222 0.10 -17.20 -5.50
C LEU A 222 0.04 -16.74 -4.04
N GLU A 223 -1.15 -16.38 -3.61
CA GLU A 223 -1.41 -16.00 -2.23
C GLU A 223 -1.66 -17.24 -1.37
N LEU A 224 -1.02 -17.28 -0.20
CA LEU A 224 -1.11 -18.36 0.76
C LEU A 224 -1.91 -17.86 1.96
N ALA A 225 -3.05 -18.49 2.24
CA ALA A 225 -3.92 -18.08 3.33
C ALA A 225 -4.35 -19.27 4.16
N SER A 226 -4.74 -19.04 5.42
CA SER A 226 -5.35 -20.04 6.28
C SER A 226 -6.83 -20.23 5.94
N ALA A 227 -7.43 -21.33 6.38
CA ALA A 227 -8.88 -21.54 6.22
C ALA A 227 -9.75 -20.58 7.06
N GLY A 228 -9.16 -19.90 8.05
CA GLY A 228 -9.83 -18.87 8.86
C GLY A 228 -9.80 -17.48 8.23
N TYR A 229 -9.13 -17.33 7.09
CA TYR A 229 -8.94 -16.03 6.44
C TYR A 229 -10.08 -15.69 5.48
N GLY A 230 -10.54 -14.42 5.51
CA GLY A 230 -11.77 -14.02 4.81
C GLY A 230 -11.78 -12.64 4.17
N SER A 231 -10.62 -12.02 3.93
CA SER A 231 -10.59 -10.79 3.12
C SER A 231 -10.19 -11.04 1.67
N ASN A 232 -10.78 -10.28 0.76
CA ASN A 232 -10.53 -10.37 -0.68
C ASN A 232 -9.84 -9.11 -1.23
N ASP A 233 -9.24 -8.29 -0.36
CA ASP A 233 -8.68 -6.98 -0.75
C ASP A 233 -7.59 -7.12 -1.82
N PHE A 234 -6.70 -8.11 -1.69
CA PHE A 234 -5.62 -8.35 -2.65
C PHE A 234 -6.09 -9.08 -3.90
N LEU A 235 -7.14 -9.90 -3.79
CA LEU A 235 -7.84 -10.46 -4.95
C LEU A 235 -8.47 -9.35 -5.79
N TRP A 236 -9.16 -8.40 -5.14
CA TRP A 236 -9.70 -7.22 -5.80
C TRP A 236 -8.59 -6.38 -6.45
N MET A 237 -7.52 -6.12 -5.71
CA MET A 237 -6.38 -5.35 -6.22
C MET A 237 -5.78 -5.99 -7.47
N SER A 238 -5.65 -7.31 -7.45
CA SER A 238 -5.16 -8.11 -8.57
C SER A 238 -6.10 -8.04 -9.77
N ALA A 239 -7.41 -8.14 -9.56
CA ALA A 239 -8.39 -8.03 -10.63
C ALA A 239 -8.32 -6.65 -11.32
N VAL A 240 -8.24 -5.57 -10.55
CA VAL A 240 -8.10 -4.21 -11.06
C VAL A 240 -6.80 -4.01 -11.85
N ARG A 241 -5.71 -4.63 -11.40
CA ARG A 241 -4.40 -4.61 -12.08
C ARG A 241 -4.23 -5.64 -13.18
N LYS A 242 -5.23 -6.49 -13.42
CA LYS A 242 -5.18 -7.60 -14.39
C LYS A 242 -4.02 -8.56 -14.10
N LEU A 243 -3.83 -8.91 -12.83
CA LEU A 243 -2.86 -9.92 -12.40
C LEU A 243 -3.50 -11.31 -12.44
N ASN A 244 -2.68 -12.34 -12.62
CA ASN A 244 -3.13 -13.73 -12.53
C ASN A 244 -3.02 -14.16 -11.07
N HIS A 245 -4.12 -14.07 -10.31
CA HIS A 245 -4.11 -14.32 -8.87
C HIS A 245 -4.86 -15.61 -8.54
N ASP A 246 -4.18 -16.51 -7.82
CA ASP A 246 -4.76 -17.69 -7.21
C ASP A 246 -4.43 -17.73 -5.73
N ILE A 247 -5.31 -18.38 -4.97
CA ILE A 247 -5.19 -18.50 -3.52
C ILE A 247 -5.09 -19.98 -3.18
N LEU A 248 -4.06 -20.34 -2.42
CA LEU A 248 -3.93 -21.65 -1.79
C LEU A 248 -4.31 -21.54 -0.31
N ILE A 249 -5.37 -22.24 0.05
CA ILE A 249 -5.90 -22.28 1.41
C ILE A 249 -5.27 -23.44 2.17
N GLY A 250 -4.64 -23.13 3.30
CA GLY A 250 -4.11 -24.09 4.26
C GLY A 250 -5.11 -24.53 5.31
N ASP A 251 -4.61 -25.09 6.41
CA ASP A 251 -5.44 -25.52 7.52
C ASP A 251 -5.99 -24.35 8.35
N GLN A 252 -6.72 -24.70 9.42
CA GLN A 252 -7.30 -23.73 10.34
C GLN A 252 -6.22 -22.96 11.10
N GLU A 253 -6.48 -21.67 11.33
CA GLU A 253 -5.58 -20.85 12.12
C GLU A 253 -5.41 -21.37 13.55
N ILE A 254 -4.16 -21.45 14.00
CA ILE A 254 -3.84 -21.62 15.42
C ILE A 254 -3.43 -20.28 16.04
N LYS A 255 -2.87 -20.31 17.25
CA LYS A 255 -2.35 -19.14 17.96
C LYS A 255 -1.48 -18.27 17.03
N HIS A 256 -1.65 -16.95 17.12
CA HIS A 256 -0.95 -15.96 16.27
C HIS A 256 -1.24 -16.11 14.77
N GLN A 257 -2.35 -16.78 14.43
CA GLN A 257 -2.80 -17.02 13.07
C GLN A 257 -1.79 -17.84 12.25
N HIS A 258 -0.97 -18.66 12.92
CA HIS A 258 -0.11 -19.60 12.22
C HIS A 258 -0.96 -20.73 11.63
N PHE A 259 -0.45 -21.35 10.58
CA PHE A 259 -1.15 -22.43 9.85
C PHE A 259 -0.12 -23.32 9.15
N ARG A 260 -0.56 -24.45 8.60
CA ARG A 260 0.22 -25.33 7.73
C ARG A 260 -0.35 -25.33 6.32
N LEU A 261 0.51 -25.63 5.36
CA LEU A 261 0.10 -25.91 3.98
C LEU A 261 0.37 -27.36 3.64
N ASP A 262 -0.49 -27.94 2.82
CA ASP A 262 -0.18 -29.19 2.17
C ASP A 262 0.91 -28.96 1.12
N ALA A 263 2.08 -29.59 1.31
CA ALA A 263 3.25 -29.35 0.48
C ALA A 263 3.05 -29.84 -0.95
N GLU A 264 2.28 -30.92 -1.16
CA GLU A 264 1.97 -31.44 -2.50
C GLU A 264 1.07 -30.47 -3.27
N SER A 265 -0.03 -30.03 -2.67
CA SER A 265 -0.92 -29.01 -3.24
C SER A 265 -0.17 -27.71 -3.56
N PHE A 266 0.76 -27.29 -2.71
CA PHE A 266 1.61 -26.12 -2.98
C PHE A 266 2.48 -26.32 -4.23
N ARG A 267 3.16 -27.47 -4.34
CA ARG A 267 3.99 -27.79 -5.51
C ARG A 267 3.18 -27.81 -6.79
N GLU A 268 2.06 -28.52 -6.81
CA GLU A 268 1.17 -28.59 -7.98
C GLU A 268 0.66 -27.22 -8.42
N ARG A 269 0.32 -26.36 -7.44
CA ARG A 269 -0.15 -25.01 -7.72
C ARG A 269 0.97 -24.14 -8.28
N LEU A 270 2.15 -24.18 -7.68
CA LEU A 270 3.30 -23.41 -8.15
C LEU A 270 3.71 -23.84 -9.57
N ASP A 271 3.76 -25.14 -9.84
CA ASP A 271 4.14 -25.69 -11.15
C ASP A 271 3.17 -25.22 -12.24
N ARG A 272 1.87 -25.20 -11.95
CA ARG A 272 0.85 -24.67 -12.88
C ARG A 272 1.13 -23.23 -13.27
N PHE A 273 1.46 -22.39 -12.30
CA PHE A 273 1.79 -20.99 -12.52
C PHE A 273 3.05 -20.82 -13.39
N VAL A 274 4.09 -21.61 -13.14
CA VAL A 274 5.34 -21.54 -13.89
C VAL A 274 5.19 -22.09 -15.32
N LEU A 275 4.38 -23.13 -15.52
CA LEU A 275 4.16 -23.76 -16.83
C LEU A 275 3.30 -22.90 -17.76
N HIS A 276 2.35 -22.11 -17.24
CA HIS A 276 1.56 -21.19 -18.06
C HIS A 276 2.42 -20.05 -18.67
N GLU A 277 3.56 -19.68 -18.06
CA GLU A 277 4.53 -18.72 -18.64
C GLU A 277 5.25 -19.28 -19.87
N THR A 278 5.50 -20.59 -19.92
CA THR A 278 6.30 -21.21 -21.01
C THR A 278 5.50 -21.34 -22.30
N VAL A 279 4.20 -21.59 -22.22
CA VAL A 279 3.30 -21.72 -23.38
C VAL A 279 2.93 -20.35 -23.99
N SER A 280 2.89 -19.29 -23.17
CA SER A 280 2.59 -17.93 -23.63
C SER A 280 3.80 -17.26 -24.29
N ASN A 281 5.03 -17.55 -23.83
CA ASN A 281 6.27 -17.05 -24.43
C ASN A 281 6.76 -17.85 -25.66
N SER A 282 6.22 -19.03 -25.95
CA SER A 282 6.56 -19.82 -27.15
C SER A 282 5.73 -19.47 -28.39
N ASN A 283 4.74 -18.58 -28.25
CA ASN A 283 3.82 -18.17 -29.31
C ASN A 283 4.03 -16.70 -29.75
N THR A 284 5.16 -16.09 -29.39
CA THR A 284 5.61 -14.76 -29.84
C THR A 284 6.95 -14.87 -30.53
#